data_AF-A0A8J2P6Y1-F1
#
_entry.id   AF-A0A8J2P6Y1-F1
#
_cell.length_a   1.000
_cell.length_b   1.000
_cell.length_c   1.000
_cell.angle_alpha   90.00
_cell.angle_beta   90.00
_cell.angle_gamma   90.00
#
_symmetry.space_group_name_H-M   'P 1'
#
loop_
_entity.id
_entity.type
_entity.pdbx_description
1 polymer ?
#
loop_
_entity_poly.entity_id
_entity_poly.type
_entity_poly.pdbx_seq_one_letter_code
_entity_poly.pdbx_strand_id
1 'polypeptide(L)' 'ADSEKEQMMRKVFTMFDQGKTGFVESAKISTILNTLGHTFDDEELAALLEQNDPD' A
#
# COMPACT_ATOMS: atom_id res chain seq x y z
N ALA A 1 -16.21 -12.03 -2.39
CA ALA A 1 -15.97 -10.71 -2.99
C ALA A 1 -14.70 -10.06 -2.42
N ASP A 2 -14.27 -10.41 -1.21
CA ASP A 2 -13.00 -9.94 -0.63
C ASP A 2 -11.74 -10.53 -1.29
N SER A 3 -11.83 -11.74 -1.83
CA SER A 3 -10.69 -12.48 -2.37
C SER A 3 -10.04 -11.83 -3.60
N GLU A 4 -10.82 -11.18 -4.48
CA GLU A 4 -10.25 -10.50 -5.65
C GLU A 4 -9.55 -9.19 -5.27
N LYS A 5 -10.13 -8.43 -4.33
CA LYS A 5 -9.52 -7.20 -3.82
C LYS A 5 -8.23 -7.50 -3.05
N GLU A 6 -8.24 -8.54 -2.21
CA GLU A 6 -7.04 -9.01 -1.50
C GLU A 6 -5.96 -9.49 -2.47
N GLN A 7 -6.32 -10.28 -3.49
CA GLN A 7 -5.37 -10.74 -4.50
C GLN A 7 -4.78 -9.58 -5.33
N MET A 8 -5.59 -8.58 -5.66
CA MET A 8 -5.12 -7.38 -6.37
C MET A 8 -4.17 -6.57 -5.48
N MET A 9 -4.52 -6.32 -4.23
CA MET A 9 -3.63 -5.65 -3.27
C MET A 9 -2.32 -6.41 -3.08
N ARG A 10 -2.36 -7.75 -2.94
CA ARG A 10 -1.14 -8.59 -2.85
C ARG A 10 -0.28 -8.51 -4.10
N LYS A 11 -0.88 -8.54 -5.28
CA LYS A 11 -0.13 -8.42 -6.55
C LYS A 11 0.55 -7.06 -6.66
N VAL A 12 -0.17 -5.99 -6.35
CA VAL A 12 0.40 -4.64 -6.39
C VAL A 12 1.48 -4.50 -5.33
N PHE A 13 1.24 -4.90 -4.09
CA PHE A 13 2.26 -4.91 -3.03
C PHE A 13 3.55 -5.64 -3.46
N THR A 14 3.42 -6.83 -4.05
CA THR A 14 4.56 -7.63 -4.53
C THR A 14 5.30 -6.96 -5.71
N MET A 15 4.61 -6.18 -6.54
CA MET A 15 5.28 -5.41 -7.61
C MET A 15 6.18 -4.30 -7.06
N PHE A 16 5.81 -3.70 -5.93
CA PHE A 16 6.58 -2.62 -5.30
C PHE A 16 7.64 -3.14 -4.32
N ASP A 17 7.43 -4.28 -3.66
CA ASP A 17 8.43 -5.01 -2.85
C ASP A 17 9.35 -5.87 -3.74
N GLN A 18 10.13 -5.21 -4.60
CA GLN A 18 11.07 -5.89 -5.49
C GLN A 18 12.12 -6.72 -4.74
N GLY A 19 12.42 -6.34 -3.49
CA GLY A 19 13.36 -7.04 -2.62
C GLY A 19 12.79 -8.28 -1.95
N LYS A 20 11.47 -8.53 -2.04
CA LYS A 20 10.76 -9.57 -1.27
C LYS A 20 11.07 -9.50 0.23
N THR A 21 11.19 -8.28 0.73
CA THR A 21 11.46 -8.00 2.13
C THR A 21 10.21 -8.23 2.99
N GLY A 22 9.04 -8.20 2.36
CA GLY A 22 7.75 -8.14 3.05
C GLY A 22 7.33 -6.72 3.42
N PHE A 23 8.15 -5.72 3.10
CA PHE A 23 7.93 -4.31 3.41
C PHE A 23 7.99 -3.45 2.15
N VAL A 24 7.31 -2.32 2.17
CA VAL A 24 7.37 -1.30 1.12
C VAL A 24 7.48 0.06 1.76
N GLU A 25 8.29 0.92 1.16
CA GLU A 25 8.42 2.31 1.61
C GLU A 25 7.05 3.01 1.57
N SER A 26 6.75 3.77 2.63
CA SER A 26 5.53 4.59 2.74
C SER A 26 5.28 5.46 1.51
N ALA A 27 6.34 6.05 0.95
CA ALA A 27 6.29 6.84 -0.28
C ALA A 27 5.74 6.06 -1.50
N LYS A 28 5.93 4.74 -1.54
CA LYS A 28 5.40 3.88 -2.62
C LYS A 28 3.94 3.51 -2.42
N ILE A 29 3.42 3.59 -1.19
CA ILE A 29 2.03 3.24 -0.89
C ILE A 29 1.05 4.23 -1.53
N SER A 30 1.37 5.53 -1.58
CA SER A 30 0.56 6.53 -2.30
C SER A 30 0.44 6.16 -3.79
N THR A 31 1.54 5.68 -4.40
CA THR A 31 1.54 5.22 -5.80
C THR A 31 0.71 3.95 -5.99
N ILE A 32 0.77 3.01 -5.04
CA ILE A 32 -0.03 1.78 -5.03
C ILE A 32 -1.52 2.11 -4.99
N LEU A 33 -1.95 2.97 -4.07
CA LEU A 33 -3.35 3.33 -3.88
C LEU A 33 -3.90 4.09 -5.10
N ASN A 34 -3.13 5.03 -5.64
CA ASN A 34 -3.47 5.71 -6.89
C ASN A 34 -3.60 4.74 -8.08
N THR A 35 -2.74 3.73 -8.17
CA THR A 35 -2.82 2.68 -9.22
C THR A 35 -4.08 1.83 -9.08
N LEU A 36 -4.58 1.65 -7.85
CA LEU A 36 -5.83 0.95 -7.54
C LEU A 36 -7.08 1.84 -7.74
N GLY A 37 -6.90 3.10 -8.17
CA GLY A 37 -8.00 4.05 -8.40
C GLY A 37 -8.53 4.69 -7.12
N HIS A 38 -7.83 4.55 -6.00
CA HIS A 38 -8.14 5.20 -4.74
C HIS A 38 -7.17 6.37 -4.53
N THR A 39 -7.69 7.59 -4.59
CA THR A 39 -6.95 8.78 -4.18
C THR A 39 -7.03 8.92 -2.67
N PHE A 40 -5.89 8.88 -2.01
CA PHE A 40 -5.74 9.25 -0.61
C PHE A 40 -4.90 10.52 -0.55
N ASP A 41 -5.22 11.39 0.40
CA ASP A 41 -4.35 12.53 0.69
C ASP A 41 -3.10 12.04 1.41
N ASP A 42 -1.94 12.62 1.08
CA ASP A 42 -0.65 12.18 1.65
C ASP A 42 -0.65 12.26 3.18
N GLU A 43 -1.36 13.23 3.78
CA GLU A 43 -1.57 13.36 5.22
C GLU A 43 -2.41 12.21 5.81
N GLU A 44 -3.50 11.82 5.15
CA GLU A 44 -4.32 10.69 5.60
C GLU A 44 -3.55 9.38 5.50
N LEU A 45 -2.77 9.21 4.42
CA LEU A 45 -1.93 8.04 4.26
C LEU A 45 -0.83 7.99 5.32
N ALA A 46 -0.15 9.11 5.57
CA ALA A 46 0.88 9.18 6.60
C ALA A 46 0.29 8.86 7.99
N ALA A 47 -0.86 9.44 8.33
CA ALA A 47 -1.54 9.16 9.60
C ALA A 47 -2.02 7.70 9.69
N LEU A 48 -2.45 7.09 8.58
CA LEU A 48 -2.82 5.67 8.53
C LEU A 48 -1.61 4.78 8.77
N LEU A 49 -0.47 5.10 8.14
CA LEU A 49 0.77 4.36 8.30
C LEU A 49 1.31 4.49 9.73
N GLU A 50 1.35 5.70 10.29
CA GLU A 50 1.78 5.93 11.67
C GLU A 50 0.89 5.20 12.70
N GLN A 51 -0.41 5.07 12.44
CA GLN A 51 -1.33 4.33 13.31
C GLN A 51 -1.19 2.79 13.21
N ASN A 52 -0.89 2.26 12.02
CA ASN A 52 -0.89 0.81 11.77
C ASN A 52 0.51 0.18 11.78
N ASP A 53 1.53 0.97 11.50
CA ASP A 53 2.95 0.57 11.51
C ASP A 53 3.76 1.55 12.40
N PRO A 54 3.47 1.62 13.72
CA PRO A 54 4.26 2.39 14.66
C PRO A 54 5.56 1.62 14.95
N ASP A 55 6.60 1.88 14.17
CA ASP A 55 7.99 1.54 14.53
C ASP A 55 8.48 2.38 15.74
#